data_AF-A0AAU4X0P8-F1
#
_entry.id   AF-A0AAU4X0P8-F1
#
_cell.length_a   1.000
_cell.length_b   1.000
_cell.length_c   1.000
_cell.angle_alpha   90.00
_cell.angle_beta   90.00
_cell.angle_gamma   90.00
#
_symmetry.space_group_name_H-M   'P 1'
#
loop_
_entity.id
_entity.type
_entity.pdbx_description
1 polymer ?
#
loop_
_entity_poly.entity_id
_entity_poly.type
_entity_poly.pdbx_seq_one_letter_code
_entity_poly.pdbx_strand_id
1 'polypeptide(L)'
;MLTTVTALLAALLTGLGAAGTARAATVDTSASYVLVNRGSGKVLDVVGASTADGAGLTQWTRTDSANQQFRFVDSGGSYYRLKAQHSLKVLDVLNYSTADHADIAQWSDAGGTNQQFRLADSPDGYVRLINRNSGKAVEVENASTADGAKVVQYTDWGGANQQWQLVRATGVPTQVHTAGRVKDAGDTVQYSWPGVYFEGRVSGTGVGIVLNDSAADYDVQVDGTTVATLVTPGDTTHWINGLSNSTHTVRLVKRNDTPGDTSTFGGFVAAPGGAVLSKPAARNRQIEFIGDSLTVGYGNLSTSRTCTWDQVKRNTNSDVSYGALTARQLNADYQINGYSGLGMVRNYNGGSRDVTYRTFYDSALLNVSGDVWQNPGTWRPRVVVVNLGTNDFSTAINPGEPWTPDSLAAAYRSAYGDFVQKLRTRYGADTTIVAVGAGQYADHVQQVVKARNDGGDSRVRYWFLDDSGLDFLGCDWHYSAHDDRLIADRLTSFIAGLPTGW
;
A
#
# COMPACT_ATOMS: atom_id res chain seq x y z
N MET A 1 60.61 -59.23 6.65
CA MET A 1 59.16 -59.26 6.34
C MET A 1 58.44 -59.44 7.67
N LEU A 2 58.22 -58.37 8.42
CA LEU A 2 57.00 -57.54 8.45
C LEU A 2 55.70 -58.37 8.59
N THR A 3 55.16 -58.45 9.80
CA THR A 3 53.83 -57.89 10.14
C THR A 3 53.63 -57.88 11.66
N THR A 4 53.60 -56.68 12.21
CA THR A 4 53.25 -56.29 13.57
C THR A 4 51.73 -56.27 13.75
N VAL A 5 51.23 -56.81 14.86
CA VAL A 5 49.85 -56.65 15.33
C VAL A 5 49.82 -55.43 16.26
N THR A 6 49.00 -54.42 15.93
CA THR A 6 48.82 -53.23 16.77
C THR A 6 47.42 -53.27 17.39
N ALA A 7 47.36 -53.36 18.71
CA ALA A 7 46.14 -53.20 19.49
C ALA A 7 45.83 -51.70 19.66
N LEU A 8 44.60 -51.28 19.36
CA LEU A 8 44.12 -49.92 19.63
C LEU A 8 43.37 -49.88 20.97
N LEU A 9 43.87 -49.06 21.91
CA LEU A 9 43.12 -48.60 23.08
C LEU A 9 42.02 -47.62 22.64
N ALA A 10 40.80 -47.83 23.14
CA ALA A 10 39.74 -46.82 23.10
C ALA A 10 39.89 -45.86 24.29
N ALA A 11 40.16 -44.59 24.02
CA ALA A 11 40.06 -43.52 25.00
C ALA A 11 38.66 -42.89 24.93
N LEU A 12 37.88 -42.98 26.02
CA LEU A 12 36.68 -42.16 26.22
C LEU A 12 37.12 -40.74 26.58
N LEU A 13 36.89 -39.77 25.68
CA LEU A 13 36.84 -38.36 26.03
C LEU A 13 35.38 -37.95 26.25
N THR A 14 35.09 -37.51 27.47
CA THR A 14 33.90 -36.77 27.87
C THR A 14 33.82 -35.45 27.11
N GLY A 15 32.93 -35.36 26.12
CA GLY A 15 32.55 -34.09 25.51
C GLY A 15 31.57 -33.34 26.40
N LEU A 16 32.08 -32.42 27.24
CA LEU A 16 31.29 -31.29 27.72
C LEU A 16 31.01 -30.41 26.50
N GLY A 17 29.87 -30.66 25.84
CA GLY A 17 29.36 -29.77 24.82
C GLY A 17 29.13 -28.39 25.43
N ALA A 18 29.80 -27.38 24.90
CA ALA A 18 29.49 -25.99 25.19
C ALA A 18 28.00 -25.78 24.88
N ALA A 19 27.22 -25.42 25.90
CA ALA A 19 25.83 -25.01 25.72
C ALA A 19 25.83 -23.86 24.70
N GLY A 20 25.21 -24.08 23.54
CA GLY A 20 25.00 -23.03 22.56
C GLY A 20 24.28 -21.87 23.24
N THR A 21 24.82 -20.67 23.12
CA THR A 21 24.14 -19.46 23.55
C THR A 21 22.81 -19.37 22.81
N ALA A 22 21.70 -19.42 23.56
CA ALA A 22 20.36 -19.23 23.01
C ALA A 22 20.32 -17.90 22.25
N ARG A 23 19.96 -17.96 20.98
CA ARG A 23 19.81 -16.79 20.12
C ARG A 23 18.38 -16.31 20.30
N ALA A 24 18.20 -15.14 20.93
CA ALA A 24 16.89 -14.55 21.17
C ALA A 24 16.00 -14.61 19.92
N ALA A 25 14.75 -15.03 20.08
CA ALA A 25 13.76 -15.01 19.02
C ALA A 25 13.73 -13.64 18.33
N THR A 26 14.10 -13.61 17.04
CA THR A 26 14.04 -12.38 16.24
C THR A 26 12.63 -12.21 15.70
N VAL A 27 11.98 -11.13 16.10
CA VAL A 27 10.67 -10.73 15.60
C VAL A 27 10.84 -9.83 14.37
N ASP A 28 9.95 -9.98 13.38
CA ASP A 28 9.89 -9.08 12.24
C ASP A 28 9.05 -7.87 12.62
N THR A 29 9.70 -6.73 12.85
CA THR A 29 9.05 -5.49 13.29
C THR A 29 8.24 -4.82 12.18
N SER A 30 8.25 -5.36 10.96
CA SER A 30 7.33 -4.98 9.89
C SER A 30 6.04 -5.80 9.88
N ALA A 31 5.95 -6.84 10.72
CA ALA A 31 4.83 -7.77 10.79
C ALA A 31 4.06 -7.69 12.12
N SER A 32 2.81 -8.15 12.07
CA SER A 32 1.86 -8.23 13.16
C SER A 32 1.69 -9.66 13.55
N TYR A 33 1.40 -9.84 14.83
CA TYR A 33 1.35 -11.15 15.43
C TYR A 33 0.10 -11.29 16.26
N VAL A 34 -0.51 -12.46 16.14
CA VAL A 34 -1.43 -12.99 17.11
C VAL A 34 -0.60 -13.79 18.12
N LEU A 35 -0.71 -13.43 19.39
CA LEU A 35 0.02 -14.09 20.47
C LEU A 35 -0.87 -15.20 21.05
N VAL A 36 -0.56 -16.45 20.73
CA VAL A 36 -1.32 -17.63 21.16
C VAL A 36 -0.75 -18.17 22.46
N ASN A 37 -1.53 -18.18 23.54
CA ASN A 37 -1.09 -18.71 24.82
C ASN A 37 -0.91 -20.24 24.75
N ARG A 38 0.21 -20.76 25.29
CA ARG A 38 0.50 -22.20 25.30
C ARG A 38 -0.48 -23.00 26.15
N GLY A 39 -0.92 -22.45 27.28
CA GLY A 39 -1.79 -23.14 28.22
C GLY A 39 -3.23 -23.31 27.72
N SER A 40 -3.77 -22.31 27.02
CA SER A 40 -5.18 -22.29 26.61
C SER A 40 -5.42 -22.43 25.11
N GLY A 41 -4.42 -22.15 24.26
CA GLY A 41 -4.59 -22.01 22.81
C GLY A 41 -5.39 -20.77 22.40
N LYS A 42 -5.79 -19.91 23.35
CA LYS A 42 -6.44 -18.62 23.14
C LYS A 42 -5.42 -17.52 22.89
N VAL A 43 -5.88 -16.34 22.52
CA VAL A 43 -4.99 -15.27 22.07
C VAL A 43 -5.08 -14.03 22.95
N LEU A 44 -3.98 -13.29 23.03
CA LEU A 44 -3.96 -11.96 23.65
C LEU A 44 -4.97 -11.04 22.95
N ASP A 45 -5.77 -10.33 23.71
CA ASP A 45 -6.92 -9.57 23.22
C ASP A 45 -7.10 -8.28 24.05
N VAL A 46 -7.33 -7.15 23.38
CA VAL A 46 -7.77 -5.92 24.06
C VAL A 46 -9.28 -5.96 24.25
N VAL A 47 -9.73 -5.90 25.51
CA VAL A 47 -11.13 -6.09 25.90
C VAL A 47 -12.07 -5.20 25.08
N GLY A 48 -13.04 -5.84 24.42
CA GLY A 48 -14.10 -5.19 23.66
C GLY A 48 -13.61 -4.41 22.44
N ALA A 49 -12.37 -4.65 21.97
CA ALA A 49 -11.70 -3.84 20.97
C ALA A 49 -11.74 -2.33 21.29
N SER A 50 -11.72 -1.98 22.57
CA SER A 50 -11.73 -0.59 23.03
C SER A 50 -10.53 0.16 22.46
N THR A 51 -10.70 1.44 22.16
CA THR A 51 -9.60 2.35 21.77
C THR A 51 -9.22 3.30 22.92
N ALA A 52 -9.82 3.15 24.11
CA ALA A 52 -9.54 3.98 25.27
C ALA A 52 -8.24 3.56 26.00
N ASP A 53 -7.58 4.53 26.64
CA ASP A 53 -6.50 4.25 27.59
C ASP A 53 -7.04 3.49 28.80
N GLY A 54 -6.27 2.53 29.30
CA GLY A 54 -6.64 1.71 30.45
C GLY A 54 -7.58 0.56 30.11
N ALA A 55 -7.92 0.33 28.84
CA ALA A 55 -8.61 -0.89 28.45
C ALA A 55 -7.71 -2.10 28.73
N GLY A 56 -8.19 -3.01 29.58
CA GLY A 56 -7.43 -4.18 30.02
C GLY A 56 -7.15 -5.17 28.89
N LEU A 57 -6.08 -5.95 29.06
CA LEU A 57 -5.78 -7.11 28.24
C LEU A 57 -6.42 -8.35 28.85
N THR A 58 -6.98 -9.18 27.99
CA THR A 58 -7.56 -10.49 28.30
C THR A 58 -6.98 -11.53 27.36
N GLN A 59 -7.23 -12.81 27.62
CA GLN A 59 -7.25 -13.79 26.54
C GLN A 59 -8.66 -13.94 25.97
N TRP A 60 -8.76 -14.28 24.70
CA TRP A 60 -10.02 -14.59 24.03
C TRP A 60 -9.84 -15.64 22.93
N THR A 61 -10.93 -16.28 22.52
CA THR A 61 -10.96 -17.15 21.35
C THR A 61 -10.43 -16.39 20.13
N ARG A 62 -9.56 -17.03 19.36
CA ARG A 62 -8.96 -16.42 18.16
C ARG A 62 -10.04 -16.10 17.13
N THR A 63 -10.18 -14.82 16.81
CA THR A 63 -11.04 -14.29 15.75
C THR A 63 -10.23 -13.65 14.62
N ASP A 64 -8.91 -13.52 14.81
CA ASP A 64 -8.02 -12.74 13.95
C ASP A 64 -8.45 -11.26 13.79
N SER A 65 -9.29 -10.76 14.69
CA SER A 65 -9.68 -9.35 14.75
C SER A 65 -8.49 -8.46 15.13
N ALA A 66 -8.49 -7.21 14.70
CA ALA A 66 -7.34 -6.31 14.89
C ALA A 66 -6.98 -6.03 16.36
N ASN A 67 -7.93 -6.17 17.30
CA ASN A 67 -7.65 -6.09 18.74
C ASN A 67 -6.90 -7.31 19.31
N GLN A 68 -6.68 -8.34 18.48
CA GLN A 68 -5.87 -9.54 18.77
C GLN A 68 -4.54 -9.54 18.01
N GLN A 69 -4.25 -8.47 17.25
CA GLN A 69 -3.06 -8.37 16.42
C GLN A 69 -2.14 -7.26 16.95
N PHE A 70 -0.88 -7.60 17.20
CA PHE A 70 0.10 -6.70 17.80
C PHE A 70 1.35 -6.63 16.94
N ARG A 71 1.78 -5.40 16.64
CA ARG A 71 3.05 -5.12 15.99
C ARG A 71 4.14 -4.82 17.03
N PHE A 72 5.32 -5.38 16.84
CA PHE A 72 6.47 -5.11 17.68
C PHE A 72 7.19 -3.85 17.18
N VAL A 73 7.18 -2.80 18.00
CA VAL A 73 7.90 -1.55 17.75
C VAL A 73 9.20 -1.59 18.53
N ASP A 74 10.34 -1.49 17.84
CA ASP A 74 11.67 -1.51 18.47
C ASP A 74 11.83 -0.33 19.45
N SER A 75 12.37 -0.63 20.62
CA SER A 75 12.71 0.32 21.69
C SER A 75 14.20 0.26 22.06
N GLY A 76 15.01 -0.44 21.26
CA GLY A 76 16.44 -0.62 21.46
C GLY A 76 16.78 -1.63 22.57
N GLY A 77 18.01 -2.16 22.52
CA GLY A 77 18.50 -3.10 23.55
C GLY A 77 17.70 -4.42 23.62
N SER A 78 17.11 -4.86 22.50
CA SER A 78 16.25 -6.06 22.40
C SER A 78 14.90 -5.94 23.13
N TYR A 79 14.43 -4.73 23.37
CA TYR A 79 13.10 -4.47 23.92
C TYR A 79 12.17 -3.90 22.85
N TYR A 80 10.88 -4.24 22.99
CA TYR A 80 9.83 -3.85 22.07
C TYR A 80 8.63 -3.29 22.83
N ARG A 81 7.92 -2.36 22.21
CA ARG A 81 6.52 -2.05 22.56
C ARG A 81 5.62 -2.88 21.67
N LEU A 82 4.54 -3.43 22.22
CA LEU A 82 3.56 -4.21 21.44
C LEU A 82 2.37 -3.29 21.13
N LYS A 83 2.31 -2.78 19.90
CA LYS A 83 1.29 -1.84 19.41
C LYS A 83 0.09 -2.63 18.86
N ALA A 84 -1.08 -2.48 19.46
CA ALA A 84 -2.32 -3.09 18.98
C ALA A 84 -2.78 -2.44 17.66
N GLN A 85 -3.16 -3.26 16.68
CA GLN A 85 -3.48 -2.77 15.33
C GLN A 85 -4.72 -1.87 15.27
N HIS A 86 -5.76 -2.16 16.06
CA HIS A 86 -7.03 -1.41 16.00
C HIS A 86 -7.00 -0.03 16.67
N SER A 87 -6.16 0.14 17.69
CA SER A 87 -6.12 1.36 18.52
C SER A 87 -4.84 2.17 18.35
N LEU A 88 -3.81 1.58 17.74
CA LEU A 88 -2.46 2.14 17.65
C LEU A 88 -1.81 2.43 19.02
N LYS A 89 -2.34 1.84 20.10
CA LYS A 89 -1.82 1.95 21.47
C LYS A 89 -0.94 0.76 21.82
N VAL A 90 -0.14 0.88 22.87
CA VAL A 90 0.83 -0.15 23.26
C VAL A 90 0.43 -0.84 24.56
N LEU A 91 0.86 -2.10 24.73
CA LEU A 91 0.80 -2.79 26.01
C LEU A 91 1.52 -1.98 27.10
N ASP A 92 0.90 -1.90 28.27
CA ASP A 92 1.31 -1.11 29.41
C ASP A 92 1.08 -1.90 30.70
N VAL A 93 2.12 -2.05 31.51
CA VAL A 93 1.97 -2.48 32.91
C VAL A 93 1.49 -1.27 33.72
N LEU A 94 0.22 -1.33 34.17
CA LEU A 94 -0.44 -0.18 34.76
C LEU A 94 0.34 0.40 35.96
N ASN A 95 0.38 1.74 36.00
CA ASN A 95 1.01 2.52 37.07
C ASN A 95 2.49 2.18 37.32
N TYR A 96 3.22 1.66 36.32
CA TYR A 96 4.62 1.23 36.46
C TYR A 96 4.82 0.18 37.57
N SER A 97 3.76 -0.56 37.91
CA SER A 97 3.80 -1.50 39.03
C SER A 97 4.88 -2.56 38.81
N THR A 98 5.53 -2.96 39.90
CA THR A 98 6.45 -4.10 39.95
C THR A 98 5.87 -5.26 40.77
N ALA A 99 4.61 -5.16 41.20
CA ALA A 99 3.93 -6.21 41.95
C ALA A 99 3.45 -7.34 41.02
N ASP A 100 3.36 -8.55 41.57
CA ASP A 100 2.63 -9.65 40.96
C ASP A 100 1.13 -9.31 40.85
N HIS A 101 0.48 -9.84 39.82
CA HIS A 101 -0.92 -9.57 39.47
C HIS A 101 -1.22 -8.10 39.11
N ALA A 102 -0.20 -7.29 38.79
CA ALA A 102 -0.49 -5.98 38.23
C ALA A 102 -1.14 -6.14 36.86
N ASP A 103 -2.26 -5.45 36.67
CA ASP A 103 -3.04 -5.47 35.43
C ASP A 103 -2.19 -4.95 34.26
N ILE A 104 -2.32 -5.60 33.11
CA ILE A 104 -1.81 -5.11 31.83
C ILE A 104 -2.98 -4.50 31.07
N ALA A 105 -2.80 -3.28 30.58
CA ALA A 105 -3.75 -2.56 29.77
C ALA A 105 -3.09 -2.06 28.48
N GLN A 106 -3.87 -1.55 27.54
CA GLN A 106 -3.31 -0.69 26.50
C GLN A 106 -3.24 0.76 27.00
N TRP A 107 -2.25 1.50 26.53
CA TRP A 107 -2.14 2.93 26.78
C TRP A 107 -1.52 3.65 25.59
N SER A 108 -1.78 4.95 25.49
CA SER A 108 -1.08 5.85 24.59
C SER A 108 0.45 5.65 24.69
N ASP A 109 1.10 5.56 23.55
CA ASP A 109 2.52 5.23 23.46
C ASP A 109 3.39 6.36 24.01
N ALA A 110 3.96 6.16 25.19
CA ALA A 110 4.81 7.11 25.88
C ALA A 110 6.29 6.67 25.90
N GLY A 111 6.60 5.48 25.38
CA GLY A 111 7.95 4.93 25.39
C GLY A 111 8.48 4.54 26.77
N GLY A 112 7.63 4.49 27.81
CA GLY A 112 8.03 4.18 29.19
C GLY A 112 8.56 2.75 29.35
N THR A 113 9.42 2.50 30.34
CA THR A 113 9.97 1.15 30.60
C THR A 113 8.89 0.12 31.00
N ASN A 114 7.76 0.58 31.53
CA ASN A 114 6.56 -0.24 31.79
C ASN A 114 5.84 -0.69 30.51
N GLN A 115 6.12 -0.07 29.36
CA GLN A 115 5.58 -0.41 28.04
C GLN A 115 6.57 -1.24 27.19
N GLN A 116 7.75 -1.55 27.73
CA GLN A 116 8.82 -2.21 27.00
C GLN A 116 9.00 -3.65 27.46
N PHE A 117 9.01 -4.58 26.52
CA PHE A 117 9.08 -6.02 26.78
C PHE A 117 10.17 -6.65 25.91
N ARG A 118 10.99 -7.51 26.51
CA ARG A 118 11.90 -8.38 25.75
C ARG A 118 11.25 -9.74 25.52
N LEU A 119 11.67 -10.39 24.45
CA LEU A 119 11.29 -11.77 24.13
C LEU A 119 12.31 -12.72 24.77
N ALA A 120 11.87 -13.51 25.75
CA ALA A 120 12.66 -14.57 26.35
C ALA A 120 12.24 -15.93 25.79
N ASP A 121 13.19 -16.70 25.24
CA ASP A 121 12.89 -17.96 24.57
C ASP A 121 12.33 -19.03 25.51
N SER A 122 11.41 -19.84 24.98
CA SER A 122 10.90 -21.07 25.60
C SER A 122 10.97 -22.22 24.59
N PRO A 123 10.96 -23.49 25.03
CA PRO A 123 10.95 -24.64 24.12
C PRO A 123 9.79 -24.61 23.13
N ASP A 124 9.96 -25.28 21.99
CA ASP A 124 8.94 -25.49 20.95
C ASP A 124 8.47 -24.22 20.23
N GLY A 125 9.32 -23.18 20.18
CA GLY A 125 9.05 -21.93 19.45
C GLY A 125 8.14 -20.96 20.19
N TYR A 126 7.91 -21.16 21.49
CA TYR A 126 7.22 -20.22 22.37
C TYR A 126 8.19 -19.17 22.93
N VAL A 127 7.63 -18.04 23.35
CA VAL A 127 8.35 -16.94 24.00
C VAL A 127 7.62 -16.49 25.25
N ARG A 128 8.34 -15.84 26.17
CA ARG A 128 7.77 -15.09 27.29
C ARG A 128 8.05 -13.61 27.06
N LEU A 129 7.05 -12.77 27.28
CA LEU A 129 7.20 -11.31 27.22
C LEU A 129 7.62 -10.83 28.60
N ILE A 130 8.86 -10.36 28.74
CA ILE A 130 9.41 -9.93 30.03
C ILE A 130 9.51 -8.41 30.06
N ASN A 131 8.80 -7.78 30.99
CA ASN A 131 8.76 -6.33 31.11
C ASN A 131 10.12 -5.76 31.55
N ARG A 132 10.54 -4.64 30.96
CA ARG A 132 11.83 -3.98 31.23
C ARG A 132 11.90 -3.36 32.61
N ASN A 133 10.78 -2.84 33.12
CA ASN A 133 10.71 -2.16 34.41
C ASN A 133 10.70 -3.15 35.57
N SER A 134 9.86 -4.20 35.51
CA SER A 134 9.65 -5.13 36.62
C SER A 134 10.46 -6.43 36.51
N GLY A 135 10.91 -6.80 35.31
CA GLY A 135 11.50 -8.12 35.05
C GLY A 135 10.49 -9.28 35.10
N LYS A 136 9.19 -8.99 35.18
CA LYS A 136 8.10 -9.97 35.27
C LYS A 136 7.53 -10.34 33.90
N ALA A 137 6.95 -11.53 33.81
CA ALA A 137 6.37 -12.08 32.59
C ALA A 137 4.91 -11.67 32.42
N VAL A 138 4.48 -11.40 31.18
CA VAL A 138 3.08 -11.29 30.78
C VAL A 138 2.42 -12.67 30.81
N GLU A 139 1.37 -12.85 31.59
CA GLU A 139 0.70 -14.13 31.75
C GLU A 139 -0.82 -14.03 31.78
N VAL A 140 -1.48 -15.15 31.43
CA VAL A 140 -2.90 -15.34 31.71
C VAL A 140 -3.05 -15.70 33.19
N GLU A 141 -3.85 -14.90 33.90
CA GLU A 141 -4.01 -15.00 35.35
C GLU A 141 -4.57 -16.38 35.74
N ASN A 142 -3.99 -16.96 36.80
CA ASN A 142 -4.38 -18.26 37.37
C ASN A 142 -4.37 -19.42 36.36
N ALA A 143 -3.62 -19.29 35.25
CA ALA A 143 -3.59 -20.26 34.14
C ALA A 143 -4.99 -20.62 33.61
N SER A 144 -5.94 -19.69 33.69
CA SER A 144 -7.30 -19.89 33.21
C SER A 144 -7.30 -20.23 31.72
N THR A 145 -8.28 -21.02 31.28
CA THR A 145 -8.55 -21.32 29.86
C THR A 145 -9.85 -20.67 29.37
N ALA A 146 -10.51 -19.86 30.20
CA ALA A 146 -11.75 -19.18 29.85
C ALA A 146 -11.51 -17.93 28.99
N ASP A 147 -12.47 -17.63 28.11
CA ASP A 147 -12.56 -16.32 27.46
C ASP A 147 -12.80 -15.24 28.52
N GLY A 148 -12.14 -14.10 28.37
CA GLY A 148 -12.26 -12.99 29.33
C GLY A 148 -11.32 -13.10 30.53
N ALA A 149 -10.48 -14.14 30.61
CA ALA A 149 -9.49 -14.23 31.68
C ALA A 149 -8.43 -13.14 31.54
N LYS A 150 -8.18 -12.43 32.64
CA LYS A 150 -7.25 -11.31 32.71
C LYS A 150 -5.84 -11.71 32.29
N VAL A 151 -5.17 -10.77 31.63
CA VAL A 151 -3.72 -10.82 31.41
C VAL A 151 -3.05 -9.84 32.37
N VAL A 152 -2.11 -10.36 33.15
CA VAL A 152 -1.40 -9.64 34.21
C VAL A 152 0.10 -9.84 34.04
N GLN A 153 0.92 -9.11 34.81
CA GLN A 153 2.30 -9.52 35.01
C GLN A 153 2.46 -10.40 36.25
N TYR A 154 3.41 -11.34 36.20
CA TYR A 154 3.78 -12.16 37.33
C TYR A 154 5.26 -12.56 37.27
N THR A 155 5.84 -12.93 38.41
CA THR A 155 7.19 -13.49 38.50
C THR A 155 7.41 -14.55 37.41
N ASP A 156 8.50 -14.46 36.63
CA ASP A 156 8.78 -15.44 35.58
C ASP A 156 9.17 -16.78 36.20
N TRP A 157 8.32 -17.79 36.04
CA TRP A 157 8.57 -19.16 36.46
C TRP A 157 8.48 -20.16 35.30
N GLY A 158 8.34 -19.67 34.07
CA GLY A 158 8.28 -20.50 32.87
C GLY A 158 6.96 -21.25 32.68
N GLY A 159 5.89 -20.86 33.37
CA GLY A 159 4.58 -21.51 33.28
C GLY A 159 3.98 -21.48 31.87
N ALA A 160 3.17 -22.48 31.51
CA ALA A 160 2.53 -22.52 30.18
C ALA A 160 1.61 -21.31 29.92
N ASN A 161 1.01 -20.76 30.97
CA ASN A 161 0.21 -19.53 30.92
C ASN A 161 1.05 -18.26 30.72
N GLN A 162 2.38 -18.31 30.86
CA GLN A 162 3.33 -17.21 30.59
C GLN A 162 3.96 -17.30 29.19
N GLN A 163 3.67 -18.38 28.45
CA GLN A 163 4.29 -18.70 27.17
C GLN A 163 3.33 -18.41 26.01
N TRP A 164 3.84 -17.71 25.00
CA TRP A 164 3.09 -17.23 23.85
C TRP A 164 3.77 -17.71 22.57
N GLN A 165 3.01 -18.26 21.64
CA GLN A 165 3.45 -18.49 20.28
C GLN A 165 3.14 -17.25 19.45
N LEU A 166 4.14 -16.72 18.76
CA LEU A 166 3.96 -15.59 17.85
C LEU A 166 3.52 -16.13 16.48
N VAL A 167 2.23 -16.04 16.17
CA VAL A 167 1.70 -16.40 14.86
C VAL A 167 1.56 -15.13 14.03
N ARG A 168 2.25 -15.04 12.89
CA ARG A 168 2.10 -13.89 11.99
C ARG A 168 0.63 -13.74 11.59
N ALA A 169 0.08 -12.55 11.76
CA ALA A 169 -1.20 -12.17 11.21
C ALA A 169 -1.08 -12.18 9.68
N THR A 170 -2.16 -12.56 8.98
CA THR A 170 -2.21 -12.49 7.53
C THR A 170 -2.16 -11.00 7.13
N GLY A 171 -1.03 -10.54 6.60
CA GLY A 171 -0.82 -9.13 6.28
C GLY A 171 -1.87 -8.59 5.31
N VAL A 172 -2.01 -7.26 5.30
CA VAL A 172 -2.90 -6.47 4.43
C VAL A 172 -2.99 -6.99 2.99
N PRO A 173 -1.88 -7.38 2.31
CA PRO A 173 -1.93 -7.84 0.91
C PRO A 173 -2.84 -9.06 0.65
N THR A 174 -3.10 -9.88 1.69
CA THR A 174 -3.88 -11.12 1.54
C THR A 174 -5.38 -10.92 1.72
N GLN A 175 -5.79 -9.86 2.42
CA GLN A 175 -7.19 -9.59 2.77
C GLN A 175 -7.83 -8.47 1.93
N VAL A 176 -7.04 -7.76 1.13
CA VAL A 176 -7.54 -6.71 0.21
C VAL A 176 -7.22 -7.03 -1.24
N HIS A 177 -8.13 -6.64 -2.13
CA HIS A 177 -7.82 -6.49 -3.54
C HIS A 177 -7.13 -5.15 -3.75
N THR A 178 -6.00 -5.17 -4.45
CA THR A 178 -5.18 -3.97 -4.66
C THR A 178 -5.03 -3.75 -6.16
N ALA A 179 -5.25 -2.51 -6.59
CA ALA A 179 -4.84 -2.06 -7.91
C ALA A 179 -4.11 -0.73 -7.80
N GLY A 180 -3.12 -0.55 -8.66
CA GLY A 180 -2.05 0.41 -8.43
C GLY A 180 -0.70 -0.28 -8.24
N ARG A 181 0.36 0.52 -8.26
CA ARG A 181 1.71 0.03 -7.93
C ARG A 181 1.95 0.25 -6.45
N VAL A 182 2.13 -0.86 -5.75
CA VAL A 182 2.39 -0.89 -4.31
C VAL A 182 3.66 -1.67 -4.03
N LYS A 183 4.24 -1.42 -2.86
CA LYS A 183 5.33 -2.16 -2.27
C LYS A 183 4.85 -2.80 -0.99
N ASP A 184 5.01 -4.12 -0.88
CA ASP A 184 4.74 -4.84 0.35
C ASP A 184 5.76 -4.42 1.42
N ALA A 185 5.26 -4.01 2.59
CA ALA A 185 6.03 -3.62 3.76
C ALA A 185 5.61 -4.43 4.99
N GLY A 186 5.17 -5.69 4.79
CA GLY A 186 4.74 -6.61 5.83
C GLY A 186 3.26 -6.45 6.15
N ASP A 187 2.95 -5.74 7.23
CA ASP A 187 1.57 -5.43 7.62
C ASP A 187 0.97 -4.25 6.87
N THR A 188 1.77 -3.57 6.08
CA THR A 188 1.31 -2.39 5.37
C THR A 188 1.72 -2.50 3.92
N VAL A 189 1.04 -1.73 3.09
CA VAL A 189 1.44 -1.52 1.70
C VAL A 189 1.79 -0.05 1.52
N GLN A 190 2.94 0.18 0.89
CA GLN A 190 3.46 1.51 0.57
C GLN A 190 3.20 1.83 -0.89
N TYR A 191 2.84 3.07 -1.21
CA TYR A 191 2.51 3.51 -2.56
C TYR A 191 2.70 5.01 -2.71
N SER A 192 2.77 5.49 -3.96
CA SER A 192 3.01 6.91 -4.26
C SER A 192 2.19 7.39 -5.45
N TRP A 193 2.00 6.55 -6.47
CA TRP A 193 1.17 6.84 -7.63
C TRP A 193 -0.27 7.22 -7.25
N PRO A 194 -0.90 8.15 -7.99
CA PRO A 194 -2.27 8.52 -7.75
C PRO A 194 -3.24 7.40 -8.18
N GLY A 195 -4.49 7.46 -7.70
CA GLY A 195 -5.53 6.49 -8.08
C GLY A 195 -5.31 5.06 -7.58
N VAL A 196 -4.25 4.78 -6.81
CA VAL A 196 -4.07 3.50 -6.11
C VAL A 196 -5.28 3.26 -5.22
N TYR A 197 -5.87 2.07 -5.30
CA TYR A 197 -7.03 1.72 -4.51
C TYR A 197 -6.95 0.33 -3.90
N PHE A 198 -7.71 0.17 -2.81
CA PHE A 198 -7.85 -1.05 -2.05
C PHE A 198 -9.34 -1.36 -1.90
N GLU A 199 -9.73 -2.59 -2.22
CA GLU A 199 -11.10 -3.08 -2.06
C GLU A 199 -11.11 -4.26 -1.07
N GLY A 200 -12.03 -4.21 -0.11
CA GLY A 200 -12.18 -5.21 0.93
C GLY A 200 -13.64 -5.55 1.17
N ARG A 201 -13.86 -6.55 2.03
CA ARG A 201 -15.18 -6.91 2.53
C ARG A 201 -15.14 -7.00 4.04
N VAL A 202 -16.17 -6.48 4.69
CA VAL A 202 -16.33 -6.58 6.14
C VAL A 202 -17.74 -7.06 6.45
N SER A 203 -17.93 -7.74 7.57
CA SER A 203 -19.23 -7.90 8.21
C SER A 203 -19.28 -7.06 9.49
N GLY A 204 -20.46 -6.54 9.83
CA GLY A 204 -20.69 -5.80 11.07
C GLY A 204 -21.20 -4.38 10.83
N THR A 205 -21.17 -3.56 11.87
CA THR A 205 -21.79 -2.23 11.91
C THR A 205 -20.83 -1.07 11.62
N GLY A 206 -19.59 -1.38 11.23
CA GLY A 206 -18.59 -0.37 10.92
C GLY A 206 -17.29 -0.94 10.39
N VAL A 207 -16.49 -0.07 9.80
CA VAL A 207 -15.15 -0.35 9.26
C VAL A 207 -14.17 0.76 9.62
N GLY A 208 -13.01 0.36 10.12
CA GLY A 208 -11.83 1.19 10.29
C GLY A 208 -10.92 1.08 9.06
N ILE A 209 -10.38 2.21 8.62
CA ILE A 209 -9.41 2.31 7.53
C ILE A 209 -8.09 2.77 8.16
N VAL A 210 -7.10 1.88 8.20
CA VAL A 210 -5.80 2.16 8.82
C VAL A 210 -4.87 2.82 7.81
N LEU A 211 -4.46 4.06 8.06
CA LEU A 211 -3.62 4.85 7.17
C LEU A 211 -2.48 5.51 7.93
N ASN A 212 -1.36 5.71 7.22
CA ASN A 212 -0.34 6.67 7.60
C ASN A 212 0.03 7.49 6.36
N ASP A 213 -0.60 8.65 6.21
CA ASP A 213 -0.36 9.55 5.09
C ASP A 213 -0.74 11.00 5.43
N SER A 214 0.25 11.87 5.61
CA SER A 214 0.07 13.31 5.87
C SER A 214 0.04 14.15 4.58
N ALA A 215 0.13 13.53 3.41
CA ALA A 215 0.24 14.20 2.12
C ALA A 215 -1.00 14.00 1.24
N ALA A 216 -1.51 12.78 1.09
CA ALA A 216 -2.56 12.50 0.12
C ALA A 216 -3.99 12.66 0.68
N ASP A 217 -4.92 12.83 -0.24
CA ASP A 217 -6.36 12.79 0.02
C ASP A 217 -6.98 11.52 -0.54
N TYR A 218 -8.07 11.06 0.08
CA TYR A 218 -8.71 9.79 -0.24
C TYR A 218 -10.23 9.92 -0.29
N ASP A 219 -10.87 9.11 -1.11
CA ASP A 219 -12.30 8.81 -0.97
C ASP A 219 -12.49 7.41 -0.39
N VAL A 220 -13.43 7.29 0.56
CA VAL A 220 -13.88 6.04 1.15
C VAL A 220 -15.28 5.74 0.63
N GLN A 221 -15.45 4.60 -0.01
CA GLN A 221 -16.73 4.12 -0.50
C GLN A 221 -17.17 2.88 0.28
N VAL A 222 -18.44 2.82 0.67
CA VAL A 222 -19.09 1.65 1.23
C VAL A 222 -20.26 1.29 0.34
N ASP A 223 -20.33 0.03 -0.11
CA ASP A 223 -21.34 -0.48 -1.04
C ASP A 223 -21.52 0.38 -2.29
N GLY A 224 -20.38 0.84 -2.83
CA GLY A 224 -20.31 1.66 -4.04
C GLY A 224 -20.68 3.14 -3.86
N THR A 225 -20.99 3.58 -2.65
CA THR A 225 -21.29 4.99 -2.35
C THR A 225 -20.14 5.65 -1.60
N THR A 226 -19.67 6.82 -2.04
CA THR A 226 -18.69 7.61 -1.27
C THR A 226 -19.32 8.11 0.03
N VAL A 227 -18.79 7.65 1.16
CA VAL A 227 -19.28 7.98 2.51
C VAL A 227 -18.37 8.95 3.25
N ALA A 228 -17.11 9.09 2.83
CA ALA A 228 -16.17 10.06 3.40
C ALA A 228 -15.10 10.46 2.37
N THR A 229 -14.60 11.69 2.51
CA THR A 229 -13.35 12.14 1.90
C THR A 229 -12.36 12.46 3.01
N LEU A 230 -11.22 11.78 3.02
CA LEU A 230 -10.17 11.96 4.02
C LEU A 230 -9.13 12.93 3.48
N VAL A 231 -8.86 13.98 4.25
CA VAL A 231 -7.95 15.06 3.88
C VAL A 231 -6.67 14.91 4.70
N THR A 232 -5.56 14.49 4.09
CA THR A 232 -4.24 14.30 4.76
C THR A 232 -4.36 13.59 6.13
N PRO A 233 -4.84 12.33 6.18
CA PRO A 233 -5.29 11.69 7.41
C PRO A 233 -4.22 11.46 8.50
N GLY A 234 -2.92 11.48 8.15
CA GLY A 234 -1.83 11.15 9.07
C GLY A 234 -1.84 9.67 9.49
N ASP A 235 -1.15 9.33 10.58
CA ASP A 235 -1.16 8.00 11.21
C ASP A 235 -2.43 7.83 12.05
N THR A 236 -3.43 7.13 11.50
CA THR A 236 -4.76 7.01 12.11
C THR A 236 -5.51 5.76 11.66
N THR A 237 -6.56 5.42 12.42
CA THR A 237 -7.64 4.54 11.94
C THR A 237 -8.90 5.38 11.78
N HIS A 238 -9.31 5.64 10.54
CA HIS A 238 -10.54 6.36 10.26
C HIS A 238 -11.74 5.41 10.31
N TRP A 239 -12.69 5.67 11.19
CA TRP A 239 -13.85 4.79 11.38
C TRP A 239 -15.09 5.31 10.66
N ILE A 240 -15.69 4.45 9.82
CA ILE A 240 -17.05 4.57 9.33
C ILE A 240 -17.93 3.68 10.21
N ASN A 241 -18.80 4.29 11.02
CA ASN A 241 -19.69 3.60 11.96
C ASN A 241 -21.16 3.75 11.54
N GLY A 242 -22.05 2.99 12.19
CA GLY A 242 -23.50 3.11 11.97
C GLY A 242 -23.99 2.41 10.70
N LEU A 243 -23.19 1.47 10.16
CA LEU A 243 -23.61 0.60 9.08
C LEU A 243 -24.64 -0.42 9.61
N SER A 244 -25.51 -0.91 8.72
CA SER A 244 -26.37 -2.04 9.05
C SER A 244 -25.53 -3.26 9.43
N ASN A 245 -26.03 -4.13 10.31
CA ASN A 245 -25.28 -5.34 10.66
C ASN A 245 -25.38 -6.39 9.54
N SER A 246 -24.56 -6.22 8.50
CA SER A 246 -24.55 -7.01 7.27
C SER A 246 -23.13 -7.11 6.70
N THR A 247 -22.97 -7.77 5.56
CA THR A 247 -21.73 -7.70 4.78
C THR A 247 -21.71 -6.44 3.92
N HIS A 248 -20.58 -5.74 3.94
CA HIS A 248 -20.32 -4.53 3.18
C HIS A 248 -19.09 -4.70 2.29
N THR A 249 -19.13 -4.09 1.12
CA THR A 249 -17.92 -3.85 0.32
C THR A 249 -17.35 -2.49 0.67
N VAL A 250 -16.02 -2.39 0.77
CA VAL A 250 -15.34 -1.16 1.14
C VAL A 250 -14.26 -0.89 0.11
N ARG A 251 -14.17 0.35 -0.37
CA ARG A 251 -13.13 0.81 -1.29
C ARG A 251 -12.48 2.07 -0.74
N LEU A 252 -11.16 2.07 -0.63
CA LEU A 252 -10.36 3.26 -0.38
C LEU A 252 -9.61 3.58 -1.67
N VAL A 253 -9.65 4.83 -2.13
CA VAL A 253 -8.90 5.27 -3.32
C VAL A 253 -8.18 6.59 -3.07
N LYS A 254 -6.90 6.64 -3.45
CA LYS A 254 -6.08 7.86 -3.40
C LYS A 254 -6.48 8.82 -4.52
N ARG A 255 -6.74 10.09 -4.18
CA ARG A 255 -7.26 11.11 -5.10
C ARG A 255 -6.17 11.86 -5.85
N ASN A 256 -5.16 12.37 -5.17
CA ASN A 256 -4.22 13.35 -5.73
C ASN A 256 -2.81 12.77 -5.93
N ASP A 257 -2.01 13.41 -6.78
CA ASP A 257 -0.60 13.07 -6.93
C ASP A 257 0.24 13.73 -5.83
N THR A 258 0.99 12.90 -5.10
CA THR A 258 1.91 13.36 -4.05
C THR A 258 3.28 12.75 -4.28
N PRO A 259 3.95 13.08 -5.40
CA PRO A 259 5.14 12.36 -5.84
C PRO A 259 6.34 12.50 -4.90
N GLY A 260 6.31 13.47 -3.96
CA GLY A 260 7.32 13.65 -2.92
C GLY A 260 7.14 12.76 -1.68
N ASP A 261 6.01 12.07 -1.56
CA ASP A 261 5.60 11.39 -0.33
C ASP A 261 5.28 9.92 -0.56
N THR A 262 5.46 9.11 0.50
CA THR A 262 5.06 7.71 0.53
C THR A 262 3.80 7.56 1.36
N SER A 263 2.72 7.12 0.72
CA SER A 263 1.47 6.72 1.34
C SER A 263 1.59 5.32 1.95
N THR A 264 1.00 5.08 3.12
CA THR A 264 0.95 3.76 3.75
C THR A 264 -0.47 3.36 4.11
N PHE A 265 -0.89 2.15 3.73
CA PHE A 265 -2.18 1.56 4.11
C PHE A 265 -1.98 0.30 4.95
N GLY A 266 -2.62 0.28 6.12
CA GLY A 266 -2.55 -0.80 7.10
C GLY A 266 -3.77 -1.73 7.09
N GLY A 267 -4.66 -1.61 6.11
CA GLY A 267 -5.79 -2.51 5.93
C GLY A 267 -7.13 -1.96 6.41
N PHE A 268 -8.15 -2.80 6.25
CA PHE A 268 -9.47 -2.58 6.83
C PHE A 268 -9.56 -3.32 8.17
N VAL A 269 -10.29 -2.73 9.12
CA VAL A 269 -10.59 -3.31 10.43
C VAL A 269 -12.10 -3.33 10.60
N ALA A 270 -12.69 -4.41 11.07
CA ALA A 270 -14.12 -4.42 11.38
C ALA A 270 -14.41 -3.81 12.75
N ALA A 271 -15.58 -3.18 12.90
CA ALA A 271 -16.06 -2.74 14.20
C ALA A 271 -16.25 -3.95 15.16
N PRO A 272 -16.31 -3.73 16.48
CA PRO A 272 -16.49 -4.82 17.46
C PRO A 272 -17.69 -5.72 17.12
N GLY A 273 -17.49 -7.04 17.12
CA GLY A 273 -18.50 -8.02 16.72
C GLY A 273 -18.61 -8.26 15.20
N GLY A 274 -17.87 -7.50 14.39
CA GLY A 274 -17.69 -7.71 12.96
C GLY A 274 -16.45 -8.54 12.62
N ALA A 275 -16.22 -8.76 11.33
CA ALA A 275 -15.02 -9.42 10.82
C ALA A 275 -14.59 -8.85 9.46
N VAL A 276 -13.28 -8.85 9.20
CA VAL A 276 -12.75 -8.66 7.85
C VAL A 276 -12.91 -9.99 7.11
N LEU A 277 -13.51 -9.95 5.92
CA LEU A 277 -13.79 -11.12 5.11
C LEU A 277 -12.74 -11.27 4.01
N SER A 278 -12.76 -12.39 3.30
CA SER A 278 -11.87 -12.58 2.15
C SER A 278 -12.06 -11.48 1.11
N LYS A 279 -10.96 -11.04 0.49
CA LYS A 279 -10.97 -9.99 -0.52
C LYS A 279 -11.96 -10.27 -1.67
N PRO A 280 -12.52 -9.22 -2.30
CA PRO A 280 -13.30 -9.40 -3.52
C PRO A 280 -12.46 -10.04 -4.63
N ALA A 281 -13.13 -10.68 -5.59
CA ALA A 281 -12.47 -11.21 -6.76
C ALA A 281 -11.85 -10.08 -7.60
N ALA A 282 -10.63 -10.28 -8.08
CA ALA A 282 -10.00 -9.35 -9.01
C ALA A 282 -10.80 -9.26 -10.31
N ARG A 283 -10.75 -8.11 -10.98
CA ARG A 283 -11.39 -7.96 -12.29
C ARG A 283 -10.55 -8.71 -13.33
N ASN A 284 -11.22 -9.34 -14.29
CA ASN A 284 -10.54 -10.08 -15.36
C ASN A 284 -9.86 -9.15 -16.40
N ARG A 285 -10.25 -7.87 -16.41
CA ARG A 285 -9.72 -6.86 -17.32
C ARG A 285 -8.82 -5.92 -16.53
N GLN A 286 -7.72 -5.50 -17.16
CA GLN A 286 -6.73 -4.60 -16.57
C GLN A 286 -6.29 -3.58 -17.61
N ILE A 287 -6.24 -2.31 -17.23
CA ILE A 287 -5.80 -1.20 -18.06
C ILE A 287 -4.74 -0.38 -17.32
N GLU A 288 -3.62 -0.09 -17.96
CA GLU A 288 -2.67 0.89 -17.44
C GLU A 288 -2.83 2.21 -18.20
N PHE A 289 -2.92 3.31 -17.45
CA PHE A 289 -2.90 4.66 -18.00
C PHE A 289 -1.59 5.32 -17.59
N ILE A 290 -0.85 5.78 -18.59
CA ILE A 290 0.43 6.45 -18.48
C ILE A 290 0.25 7.87 -18.99
N GLY A 291 0.63 8.86 -18.19
CA GLY A 291 0.55 10.23 -18.65
C GLY A 291 1.02 11.27 -17.66
N ASP A 292 0.56 12.49 -17.90
CA ASP A 292 0.89 13.67 -17.11
C ASP A 292 -0.29 14.12 -16.24
N SER A 293 -0.38 15.42 -15.94
CA SER A 293 -1.42 16.05 -15.13
C SER A 293 -2.82 15.78 -15.66
N LEU A 294 -2.99 15.62 -16.97
CA LEU A 294 -4.28 15.31 -17.58
C LEU A 294 -4.75 13.89 -17.20
N THR A 295 -3.83 12.93 -17.12
CA THR A 295 -4.15 11.54 -16.73
C THR A 295 -4.37 11.43 -15.21
N VAL A 296 -3.67 12.25 -14.43
CA VAL A 296 -3.86 12.39 -12.99
C VAL A 296 -5.24 12.97 -12.64
N GLY A 297 -5.84 13.79 -13.51
CA GLY A 297 -7.05 14.56 -13.18
C GLY A 297 -6.73 15.81 -12.38
N TYR A 298 -5.63 16.49 -12.72
CA TYR A 298 -5.15 17.70 -12.04
C TYR A 298 -6.25 18.76 -11.94
N GLY A 299 -6.65 19.09 -10.71
CA GLY A 299 -7.64 20.12 -10.42
C GLY A 299 -9.01 19.91 -11.07
N ASN A 300 -9.37 18.69 -11.46
CA ASN A 300 -10.56 18.40 -12.26
C ASN A 300 -11.89 18.65 -11.54
N LEU A 301 -11.90 18.69 -10.22
CA LEU A 301 -13.07 19.06 -9.42
C LEU A 301 -13.19 20.56 -9.14
N SER A 302 -12.26 21.37 -9.64
CA SER A 302 -12.30 22.82 -9.44
C SER A 302 -13.47 23.45 -10.21
N THR A 303 -14.07 24.48 -9.62
CA THR A 303 -15.03 25.36 -10.28
C THR A 303 -14.37 26.66 -10.79
N SER A 304 -13.03 26.73 -10.75
CA SER A 304 -12.22 27.87 -11.16
C SER A 304 -10.94 27.41 -11.84
N ARG A 305 -10.52 28.13 -12.90
CA ARG A 305 -9.21 27.94 -13.52
C ARG A 305 -8.06 28.52 -12.69
N THR A 306 -8.33 29.53 -11.89
CA THR A 306 -7.30 30.10 -11.00
C THR A 306 -7.37 29.38 -9.67
N CYS A 307 -6.30 28.65 -9.35
CA CYS A 307 -6.19 27.86 -8.13
C CYS A 307 -4.87 28.17 -7.41
N THR A 308 -4.89 28.19 -6.08
CA THR A 308 -3.67 28.04 -5.28
C THR A 308 -3.20 26.58 -5.34
N TRP A 309 -1.96 26.31 -4.94
CA TRP A 309 -1.45 24.94 -4.85
C TRP A 309 -2.27 24.03 -3.94
N ASP A 310 -2.79 24.55 -2.82
CA ASP A 310 -3.69 23.75 -1.97
C ASP A 310 -5.01 23.48 -2.70
N GLN A 311 -5.60 24.47 -3.39
CA GLN A 311 -6.81 24.26 -4.18
C GLN A 311 -6.60 23.21 -5.29
N VAL A 312 -5.48 23.27 -6.02
CA VAL A 312 -5.10 22.21 -6.97
C VAL A 312 -5.11 20.86 -6.27
N LYS A 313 -4.36 20.73 -5.18
CA LYS A 313 -4.22 19.47 -4.44
C LYS A 313 -5.56 18.90 -3.97
N ARG A 314 -6.47 19.74 -3.46
CA ARG A 314 -7.79 19.31 -2.96
C ARG A 314 -8.77 18.99 -4.09
N ASN A 315 -8.65 19.69 -5.21
CA ASN A 315 -9.52 19.52 -6.38
C ASN A 315 -9.03 18.45 -7.37
N THR A 316 -7.82 17.92 -7.22
CA THR A 316 -7.36 16.77 -8.00
C THR A 316 -8.02 15.49 -7.49
N ASN A 317 -8.72 14.76 -8.37
CA ASN A 317 -9.23 13.43 -8.07
C ASN A 317 -9.07 12.46 -9.26
N SER A 318 -8.12 11.54 -9.12
CA SER A 318 -7.82 10.50 -10.12
C SER A 318 -8.86 9.39 -10.20
N ASP A 319 -9.71 9.16 -9.20
CA ASP A 319 -10.79 8.14 -9.29
C ASP A 319 -11.96 8.60 -10.20
N VAL A 320 -11.94 9.88 -10.58
CA VAL A 320 -12.86 10.50 -11.55
C VAL A 320 -12.14 11.11 -12.75
N SER A 321 -10.83 10.83 -12.93
CA SER A 321 -10.16 11.16 -14.19
C SER A 321 -10.62 10.25 -15.33
N TYR A 322 -10.41 10.67 -16.57
CA TYR A 322 -10.85 9.90 -17.74
C TYR A 322 -10.34 8.46 -17.72
N GLY A 323 -9.14 8.21 -17.17
CA GLY A 323 -8.55 6.87 -17.09
C GLY A 323 -9.35 5.95 -16.17
N ALA A 324 -9.62 6.40 -14.93
CA ALA A 324 -10.40 5.62 -13.97
C ALA A 324 -11.85 5.42 -14.46
N LEU A 325 -12.45 6.45 -15.05
CA LEU A 325 -13.80 6.37 -15.63
C LEU A 325 -13.88 5.36 -16.78
N THR A 326 -12.92 5.39 -17.71
CA THR A 326 -12.82 4.42 -18.82
C THR A 326 -12.73 2.99 -18.28
N ALA A 327 -11.85 2.75 -17.30
CA ALA A 327 -11.69 1.43 -16.70
C ALA A 327 -12.97 0.95 -16.00
N ARG A 328 -13.67 1.83 -15.29
CA ARG A 328 -14.94 1.50 -14.63
C ARG A 328 -16.02 1.12 -15.63
N GLN A 329 -16.15 1.86 -16.74
CA GLN A 329 -17.09 1.55 -17.83
C GLN A 329 -16.79 0.19 -18.48
N LEU A 330 -15.51 -0.20 -18.54
CA LEU A 330 -15.07 -1.47 -19.11
C LEU A 330 -14.99 -2.62 -18.07
N ASN A 331 -15.39 -2.37 -16.82
CA ASN A 331 -15.24 -3.29 -15.69
C ASN A 331 -13.81 -3.86 -15.56
N ALA A 332 -12.83 -2.96 -15.60
CA ALA A 332 -11.41 -3.28 -15.50
C ALA A 332 -10.78 -2.72 -14.21
N ASP A 333 -9.81 -3.43 -13.67
CA ASP A 333 -8.87 -2.83 -12.74
C ASP A 333 -7.96 -1.85 -13.48
N TYR A 334 -7.50 -0.80 -12.81
CA TYR A 334 -6.65 0.21 -13.44
C TYR A 334 -5.39 0.55 -12.63
N GLN A 335 -4.38 1.03 -13.34
CA GLN A 335 -3.27 1.79 -12.77
C GLN A 335 -3.23 3.18 -13.42
N ILE A 336 -3.23 4.24 -12.62
CA ILE A 336 -2.97 5.61 -13.07
C ILE A 336 -1.51 5.94 -12.75
N ASN A 337 -0.62 5.65 -13.67
CA ASN A 337 0.79 5.96 -13.55
C ASN A 337 1.05 7.34 -14.16
N GLY A 338 0.40 8.37 -13.60
CA GLY A 338 0.49 9.76 -14.03
C GLY A 338 1.45 10.58 -13.15
N TYR A 339 2.17 11.54 -13.75
CA TYR A 339 2.99 12.50 -13.00
C TYR A 339 2.83 13.91 -13.58
N SER A 340 2.21 14.81 -12.82
CA SER A 340 1.91 16.19 -13.26
C SER A 340 3.16 16.96 -13.68
N GLY A 341 3.06 17.65 -14.83
CA GLY A 341 4.12 18.53 -15.35
C GLY A 341 5.29 17.83 -16.03
N LEU A 342 5.41 16.50 -15.97
CA LEU A 342 6.47 15.77 -16.67
C LEU A 342 6.09 15.40 -18.10
N GLY A 343 7.07 15.41 -19.00
CA GLY A 343 6.92 15.00 -20.40
C GLY A 343 7.85 13.85 -20.78
N MET A 344 7.87 13.50 -22.06
CA MET A 344 8.67 12.41 -22.59
C MET A 344 10.17 12.77 -22.62
N VAL A 345 10.49 13.97 -23.10
CA VAL A 345 11.87 14.51 -23.21
C VAL A 345 12.02 15.91 -22.62
N ARG A 346 10.91 16.64 -22.49
CA ARG A 346 10.86 17.99 -21.94
C ARG A 346 9.65 18.13 -21.01
N ASN A 347 9.85 18.72 -19.83
CA ASN A 347 8.78 18.97 -18.88
C ASN A 347 8.19 20.37 -19.08
N TYR A 348 7.08 20.65 -18.39
CA TYR A 348 6.36 21.91 -18.52
C TYR A 348 7.30 23.11 -18.40
N ASN A 349 7.25 23.99 -19.41
CA ASN A 349 8.07 25.20 -19.49
C ASN A 349 9.60 24.98 -19.36
N GLY A 350 10.10 23.77 -19.66
CA GLY A 350 11.53 23.44 -19.58
C GLY A 350 12.03 23.18 -18.15
N GLY A 351 11.13 22.94 -17.19
CA GLY A 351 11.47 22.63 -15.81
C GLY A 351 12.20 21.29 -15.60
N SER A 352 12.87 21.14 -14.45
CA SER A 352 13.49 19.88 -13.98
C SER A 352 14.27 19.10 -15.05
N ARG A 353 15.34 19.70 -15.58
CA ARG A 353 16.06 19.22 -16.77
C ARG A 353 16.76 17.87 -16.62
N ASP A 354 17.00 17.45 -15.38
CA ASP A 354 17.72 16.20 -15.07
C ASP A 354 16.80 14.97 -15.10
N VAL A 355 15.48 15.17 -15.15
CA VAL A 355 14.49 14.09 -15.09
C VAL A 355 13.36 14.29 -16.10
N THR A 356 12.73 13.21 -16.50
CA THR A 356 11.53 13.20 -17.35
C THR A 356 10.53 12.18 -16.79
N TYR A 357 9.33 12.06 -17.36
CA TYR A 357 8.39 11.01 -16.95
C TYR A 357 9.05 9.62 -16.97
N ARG A 358 9.88 9.35 -17.98
CA ARG A 358 10.57 8.07 -18.16
C ARG A 358 11.50 7.71 -17.01
N THR A 359 12.01 8.69 -16.25
CA THR A 359 12.83 8.48 -15.06
C THR A 359 12.06 7.71 -13.97
N PHE A 360 10.76 7.97 -13.85
CA PHE A 360 9.93 7.46 -12.75
C PHE A 360 9.10 6.24 -13.14
N TYR A 361 8.92 5.98 -14.44
CA TYR A 361 8.04 4.92 -14.93
C TYR A 361 8.37 3.52 -14.40
N ASP A 362 9.60 3.23 -13.95
CA ASP A 362 9.88 1.92 -13.36
C ASP A 362 9.65 1.84 -11.86
N SER A 363 9.39 2.95 -11.16
CA SER A 363 9.30 2.98 -9.69
C SER A 363 7.93 2.55 -9.16
N ALA A 364 7.91 1.97 -7.96
CA ALA A 364 6.68 1.84 -7.16
C ALA A 364 6.50 3.08 -6.27
N LEU A 365 7.62 3.56 -5.71
CA LEU A 365 7.69 4.74 -4.85
C LEU A 365 8.45 5.85 -5.56
N LEU A 366 7.73 6.89 -6.01
CA LEU A 366 8.24 8.01 -6.79
C LEU A 366 9.31 8.83 -6.07
N ASN A 367 9.23 8.88 -4.74
CA ASN A 367 10.13 9.64 -3.88
C ASN A 367 11.35 8.85 -3.40
N VAL A 368 11.47 7.57 -3.77
CA VAL A 368 12.60 6.71 -3.35
C VAL A 368 13.54 6.49 -4.54
N SER A 369 14.70 7.15 -4.49
CA SER A 369 15.71 7.04 -5.54
C SER A 369 16.15 5.58 -5.76
N GLY A 370 16.13 5.15 -7.02
CA GLY A 370 16.48 3.78 -7.40
C GLY A 370 15.40 2.72 -7.10
N ASP A 371 14.22 3.12 -6.60
CA ASP A 371 13.12 2.17 -6.41
C ASP A 371 12.61 1.65 -7.75
N VAL A 372 12.33 0.35 -7.78
CA VAL A 372 11.82 -0.38 -8.94
C VAL A 372 10.60 -1.17 -8.52
N TRP A 373 9.49 -0.92 -9.19
CA TRP A 373 8.25 -1.66 -9.04
C TRP A 373 8.43 -3.11 -9.50
N GLN A 374 8.22 -4.01 -8.54
CA GLN A 374 8.15 -5.44 -8.77
C GLN A 374 6.72 -5.80 -9.16
N ASN A 375 6.50 -6.13 -10.43
CA ASN A 375 5.20 -6.61 -10.88
C ASN A 375 4.87 -7.90 -10.11
N PRO A 376 3.72 -8.00 -9.40
CA PRO A 376 3.34 -9.20 -8.66
C PRO A 376 3.05 -10.43 -9.56
N GLY A 377 3.18 -10.30 -10.88
CA GLY A 377 2.90 -11.33 -11.87
C GLY A 377 1.42 -11.43 -12.26
N THR A 378 0.54 -10.91 -11.39
CA THR A 378 -0.91 -10.80 -11.59
C THR A 378 -1.33 -9.55 -12.36
N TRP A 379 -0.45 -8.55 -12.50
CA TRP A 379 -0.70 -7.37 -13.35
C TRP A 379 -0.22 -7.62 -14.78
N ARG A 380 -1.17 -7.85 -15.67
CA ARG A 380 -1.02 -8.15 -17.10
C ARG A 380 -2.07 -7.37 -17.91
N PRO A 381 -1.92 -6.05 -18.04
CA PRO A 381 -2.90 -5.22 -18.73
C PRO A 381 -3.01 -5.65 -20.19
N ARG A 382 -4.23 -5.83 -20.69
CA ARG A 382 -4.47 -6.07 -22.13
C ARG A 382 -4.47 -4.77 -22.93
N VAL A 383 -4.67 -3.64 -22.24
CA VAL A 383 -4.62 -2.30 -22.83
C VAL A 383 -3.72 -1.42 -21.98
N VAL A 384 -2.81 -0.71 -22.65
CA VAL A 384 -2.00 0.36 -22.05
C VAL A 384 -2.25 1.63 -22.84
N VAL A 385 -2.67 2.70 -22.17
CA VAL A 385 -2.95 4.01 -22.77
C VAL A 385 -1.81 4.96 -22.41
N VAL A 386 -1.17 5.57 -23.41
CA VAL A 386 -0.06 6.51 -23.23
C VAL A 386 -0.48 7.89 -23.71
N ASN A 387 -0.65 8.83 -22.79
CA ASN A 387 -0.99 10.23 -23.05
C ASN A 387 0.12 11.15 -22.50
N LEU A 388 1.19 11.29 -23.29
CA LEU A 388 2.36 12.12 -22.96
C LEU A 388 2.74 12.96 -24.18
N GLY A 389 2.91 14.26 -23.98
CA GLY A 389 3.32 15.19 -25.03
C GLY A 389 2.93 16.63 -24.72
N THR A 390 1.87 16.83 -23.92
CA THR A 390 1.42 18.17 -23.52
C THR A 390 2.56 18.99 -22.91
N ASN A 391 3.30 18.44 -21.95
CA ASN A 391 4.39 19.16 -21.30
C ASN A 391 5.62 19.39 -22.19
N ASP A 392 5.82 18.53 -23.20
CA ASP A 392 6.90 18.69 -24.16
C ASP A 392 6.65 19.93 -25.05
N PHE A 393 5.40 20.13 -25.50
CA PHE A 393 5.06 21.09 -26.57
C PHE A 393 4.15 22.27 -26.17
N SER A 394 3.51 22.27 -24.99
CA SER A 394 2.52 23.30 -24.59
C SER A 394 3.09 24.71 -24.40
N THR A 395 4.40 24.85 -24.29
CA THR A 395 5.07 26.15 -24.14
C THR A 395 6.12 26.34 -25.22
N ALA A 396 6.44 27.61 -25.51
CA ALA A 396 7.65 27.92 -26.26
C ALA A 396 8.90 27.36 -25.56
N ILE A 397 9.93 27.07 -26.36
CA ILE A 397 11.26 26.69 -25.87
C ILE A 397 11.95 27.97 -25.36
N ASN A 398 12.37 27.96 -24.10
CA ASN A 398 13.02 29.09 -23.45
C ASN A 398 14.51 29.20 -23.86
N PRO A 399 15.09 30.42 -23.84
CA PRO A 399 16.53 30.58 -24.01
C PRO A 399 17.33 29.72 -23.01
N GLY A 400 18.36 29.04 -23.50
CA GLY A 400 19.20 28.15 -22.70
C GLY A 400 18.70 26.71 -22.58
N GLU A 401 17.51 26.39 -23.11
CA GLU A 401 17.12 24.99 -23.38
C GLU A 401 17.96 24.38 -24.51
N PRO A 402 18.23 23.05 -24.51
CA PRO A 402 19.11 22.41 -25.48
C PRO A 402 18.38 22.11 -26.80
N TRP A 403 17.21 22.71 -27.00
CA TRP A 403 16.25 22.31 -28.02
C TRP A 403 16.05 23.40 -29.07
N THR A 404 15.95 22.97 -30.33
CA THR A 404 15.20 23.68 -31.36
C THR A 404 13.85 22.97 -31.52
N PRO A 405 12.84 23.58 -32.18
CA PRO A 405 11.58 22.88 -32.47
C PRO A 405 11.80 21.53 -33.16
N ASP A 406 12.69 21.48 -34.15
CA ASP A 406 13.00 20.26 -34.90
C ASP A 406 13.73 19.21 -34.04
N SER A 407 14.71 19.63 -33.23
CA SER A 407 15.45 18.70 -32.38
C SER A 407 14.59 18.16 -31.23
N LEU A 408 13.70 18.98 -30.68
CA LEU A 408 12.71 18.55 -29.68
C LEU A 408 11.76 17.52 -30.28
N ALA A 409 11.19 17.81 -31.46
CA ALA A 409 10.27 16.91 -32.12
C ALA A 409 10.93 15.56 -32.49
N ALA A 410 12.18 15.59 -32.96
CA ALA A 410 12.95 14.39 -33.26
C ALA A 410 13.25 13.56 -31.99
N ALA A 411 13.72 14.22 -30.92
CA ALA A 411 14.00 13.57 -29.64
C ALA A 411 12.73 12.96 -29.04
N TYR A 412 11.61 13.69 -29.09
CA TYR A 412 10.30 13.22 -28.63
C TYR A 412 9.87 11.95 -29.37
N ARG A 413 9.90 11.95 -30.71
CA ARG A 413 9.51 10.77 -31.50
C ARG A 413 10.38 9.55 -31.19
N SER A 414 11.70 9.73 -31.07
CA SER A 414 12.59 8.64 -30.68
C SER A 414 12.25 8.11 -29.29
N ALA A 415 12.18 9.00 -28.31
CA ALA A 415 11.93 8.62 -26.92
C ALA A 415 10.56 7.96 -26.72
N TYR A 416 9.52 8.44 -27.41
CA TYR A 416 8.20 7.82 -27.38
C TYR A 416 8.23 6.44 -28.04
N GLY A 417 8.88 6.29 -29.19
CA GLY A 417 9.06 5.00 -29.85
C GLY A 417 9.78 3.98 -28.97
N ASP A 418 10.87 4.38 -28.31
CA ASP A 418 11.61 3.56 -27.36
C ASP A 418 10.76 3.19 -26.14
N PHE A 419 9.94 4.13 -25.66
CA PHE A 419 9.02 3.89 -24.56
C PHE A 419 7.94 2.88 -24.92
N VAL A 420 7.33 2.98 -26.12
CA VAL A 420 6.39 1.98 -26.64
C VAL A 420 7.04 0.61 -26.76
N GLN A 421 8.30 0.55 -27.25
CA GLN A 421 9.06 -0.71 -27.28
C GLN A 421 9.29 -1.28 -25.87
N LYS A 422 9.61 -0.43 -24.89
CA LYS A 422 9.75 -0.85 -23.48
C LYS A 422 8.46 -1.45 -22.94
N LEU A 423 7.31 -0.83 -23.22
CA LEU A 423 5.99 -1.37 -22.84
C LEU A 423 5.72 -2.72 -23.50
N ARG A 424 6.03 -2.85 -24.79
CA ARG A 424 5.91 -4.11 -25.53
C ARG A 424 6.77 -5.21 -24.90
N THR A 425 8.01 -4.91 -24.53
CA THR A 425 8.91 -5.85 -23.84
C THR A 425 8.35 -6.25 -22.46
N ARG A 426 7.76 -5.30 -21.72
CA ARG A 426 7.22 -5.54 -20.38
C ARG A 426 5.98 -6.43 -20.38
N TYR A 427 5.03 -6.17 -21.29
CA TYR A 427 3.71 -6.80 -21.27
C TYR A 427 3.46 -7.82 -22.37
N GLY A 428 4.44 -8.02 -23.27
CA GLY A 428 4.37 -9.03 -24.32
C GLY A 428 3.48 -8.65 -25.49
N ALA A 429 3.45 -9.52 -26.50
CA ALA A 429 2.87 -9.26 -27.82
C ALA A 429 1.34 -9.09 -27.84
N ASP A 430 0.62 -9.55 -26.81
CA ASP A 430 -0.85 -9.49 -26.78
C ASP A 430 -1.41 -8.20 -26.19
N THR A 431 -0.56 -7.35 -25.64
CA THR A 431 -0.98 -6.07 -25.08
C THR A 431 -1.25 -5.08 -26.20
N THR A 432 -2.41 -4.43 -26.20
CA THR A 432 -2.70 -3.33 -27.12
C THR A 432 -2.21 -2.03 -26.50
N ILE A 433 -1.32 -1.31 -27.18
CA ILE A 433 -0.81 -0.02 -26.72
C ILE A 433 -1.55 1.07 -27.47
N VAL A 434 -2.35 1.87 -26.78
CA VAL A 434 -3.06 3.02 -27.32
C VAL A 434 -2.19 4.26 -27.09
N ALA A 435 -1.60 4.77 -28.16
CA ALA A 435 -0.82 6.00 -28.14
C ALA A 435 -1.73 7.19 -28.47
N VAL A 436 -1.90 8.08 -27.48
CA VAL A 436 -2.80 9.23 -27.57
C VAL A 436 -2.05 10.41 -28.17
N GLY A 437 -2.59 10.98 -29.25
CA GLY A 437 -2.11 12.23 -29.83
C GLY A 437 -3.15 13.34 -29.66
N ALA A 438 -2.70 14.53 -29.26
CA ALA A 438 -3.57 15.71 -29.13
C ALA A 438 -2.82 16.97 -29.58
N GLY A 439 -3.57 17.98 -30.04
CA GLY A 439 -3.04 19.30 -30.39
C GLY A 439 -1.72 19.26 -31.16
N GLN A 440 -0.70 19.94 -30.62
CA GLN A 440 0.59 20.16 -31.30
C GLN A 440 1.46 18.90 -31.45
N TYR A 441 1.17 17.81 -30.72
CA TYR A 441 1.96 16.58 -30.77
C TYR A 441 1.24 15.42 -31.45
N ALA A 442 0.02 15.65 -31.96
CA ALA A 442 -0.80 14.63 -32.62
C ALA A 442 -0.07 13.94 -33.77
N ASP A 443 0.53 14.72 -34.69
CA ASP A 443 1.26 14.20 -35.84
C ASP A 443 2.51 13.42 -35.44
N HIS A 444 3.20 13.85 -34.38
CA HIS A 444 4.39 13.15 -33.89
C HIS A 444 4.05 11.77 -33.34
N VAL A 445 2.97 11.66 -32.56
CA VAL A 445 2.48 10.38 -32.06
C VAL A 445 2.02 9.50 -33.21
N GLN A 446 1.29 10.05 -34.19
CA GLN A 446 0.86 9.29 -35.37
C GLN A 446 2.05 8.71 -36.15
N GLN A 447 3.13 9.49 -36.32
CA GLN A 447 4.37 9.04 -36.95
C GLN A 447 5.05 7.91 -36.16
N VAL A 448 5.09 8.01 -34.83
CA VAL A 448 5.62 6.94 -33.96
C VAL A 448 4.81 5.66 -34.13
N VAL A 449 3.48 5.74 -34.06
CA VAL A 449 2.60 4.59 -34.26
C VAL A 449 2.81 3.97 -35.64
N LYS A 450 2.89 4.79 -36.69
CA LYS A 450 3.16 4.31 -38.06
C LYS A 450 4.49 3.56 -38.12
N ALA A 451 5.56 4.12 -37.57
CA ALA A 451 6.88 3.48 -37.55
C ALA A 451 6.88 2.14 -36.80
N ARG A 452 6.14 2.04 -35.68
CA ARG A 452 5.98 0.78 -34.94
C ARG A 452 5.21 -0.27 -35.75
N ASN A 453 4.14 0.13 -36.44
CA ASN A 453 3.33 -0.74 -37.29
C ASN A 453 4.11 -1.23 -38.52
N ASP A 454 4.83 -0.33 -39.20
CA ASP A 454 5.72 -0.67 -40.32
C ASP A 454 6.84 -1.65 -39.87
N GLY A 455 7.27 -1.53 -38.60
CA GLY A 455 8.19 -2.46 -37.95
C GLY A 455 7.56 -3.77 -37.45
N GLY A 456 6.28 -4.02 -37.73
CA GLY A 456 5.56 -5.27 -37.44
C GLY A 456 4.71 -5.30 -36.17
N ASP A 457 4.72 -4.24 -35.35
CA ASP A 457 3.95 -4.17 -34.11
C ASP A 457 2.55 -3.57 -34.33
N SER A 458 1.68 -4.29 -35.05
CA SER A 458 0.32 -3.85 -35.42
C SER A 458 -0.65 -3.61 -34.25
N ARG A 459 -0.23 -3.94 -33.01
CA ARG A 459 -1.00 -3.73 -31.78
C ARG A 459 -0.67 -2.41 -31.10
N VAL A 460 0.09 -1.53 -31.75
CA VAL A 460 0.20 -0.12 -31.38
C VAL A 460 -0.87 0.67 -32.16
N ARG A 461 -1.80 1.29 -31.43
CA ARG A 461 -2.98 1.95 -31.99
C ARG A 461 -2.92 3.43 -31.70
N TYR A 462 -3.03 4.23 -32.76
CA TYR A 462 -3.15 5.68 -32.63
C TYR A 462 -4.59 6.03 -32.25
N TRP A 463 -4.75 6.89 -31.25
CA TRP A 463 -6.02 7.53 -30.95
C TRP A 463 -5.82 9.04 -30.90
N PHE A 464 -6.55 9.76 -31.75
CA PHE A 464 -6.59 11.21 -31.71
C PHE A 464 -7.58 11.64 -30.63
N LEU A 465 -7.09 12.36 -29.63
CA LEU A 465 -7.92 12.97 -28.61
C LEU A 465 -8.48 14.29 -29.15
N ASP A 466 -9.71 14.20 -29.62
CA ASP A 466 -10.49 15.36 -30.06
C ASP A 466 -10.90 16.21 -28.86
N ASP A 467 -10.59 17.50 -28.90
CA ASP A 467 -10.91 18.48 -27.87
C ASP A 467 -12.29 19.15 -28.07
N SER A 468 -13.02 18.75 -29.12
CA SER A 468 -14.35 19.27 -29.37
C SER A 468 -15.28 19.05 -28.16
N GLY A 469 -15.94 20.13 -27.72
CA GLY A 469 -16.87 20.10 -26.60
C GLY A 469 -16.26 20.04 -25.20
N LEU A 470 -14.93 20.07 -25.07
CA LEU A 470 -14.26 20.19 -23.77
C LEU A 470 -14.29 21.65 -23.29
N ASP A 471 -14.44 21.87 -21.99
CA ASP A 471 -14.60 23.18 -21.35
C ASP A 471 -13.32 23.71 -20.68
N PHE A 472 -12.39 22.83 -20.32
CA PHE A 472 -11.12 23.14 -19.67
C PHE A 472 -11.30 24.03 -18.43
N LEU A 473 -12.33 23.75 -17.62
CA LEU A 473 -12.66 24.54 -16.43
C LEU A 473 -11.92 24.09 -15.16
N GLY A 474 -11.16 23.00 -15.21
CA GLY A 474 -10.27 22.58 -14.13
C GLY A 474 -9.18 23.62 -13.84
N CYS A 475 -8.46 23.44 -12.73
CA CYS A 475 -7.36 24.33 -12.36
C CYS A 475 -6.35 24.48 -13.51
N ASP A 476 -5.87 25.70 -13.74
CA ASP A 476 -4.86 26.04 -14.74
C ASP A 476 -5.22 25.55 -16.15
N TRP A 477 -6.51 25.63 -16.50
CA TRP A 477 -7.05 25.20 -17.80
C TRP A 477 -6.91 23.70 -18.08
N HIS A 478 -6.80 22.88 -17.02
CA HIS A 478 -6.88 21.42 -17.14
C HIS A 478 -8.32 20.96 -17.36
N TYR A 479 -8.47 19.68 -17.69
CA TYR A 479 -9.77 19.02 -17.82
C TYR A 479 -10.62 19.20 -16.57
N SER A 480 -11.88 19.58 -16.77
CA SER A 480 -12.88 19.49 -15.71
C SER A 480 -13.39 18.05 -15.57
N ALA A 481 -14.14 17.77 -14.50
CA ALA A 481 -14.86 16.50 -14.36
C ALA A 481 -15.87 16.24 -15.48
N HIS A 482 -16.34 17.28 -16.18
CA HIS A 482 -17.16 17.12 -17.39
C HIS A 482 -16.30 16.62 -18.56
N ASP A 483 -15.14 17.23 -18.77
CA ASP A 483 -14.20 16.83 -19.81
C ASP A 483 -13.72 15.39 -19.61
N ASP A 484 -13.33 15.03 -18.39
CA ASP A 484 -12.90 13.67 -18.04
C ASP A 484 -13.95 12.61 -18.41
N ARG A 485 -15.25 12.92 -18.23
CA ARG A 485 -16.36 12.03 -18.63
C ARG A 485 -16.48 11.90 -20.14
N LEU A 486 -16.45 13.02 -20.88
CA LEU A 486 -16.51 12.98 -22.34
C LEU A 486 -15.34 12.21 -22.95
N ILE A 487 -14.13 12.43 -22.42
CA ILE A 487 -12.92 11.73 -22.86
C ILE A 487 -13.05 10.23 -22.55
N ALA A 488 -13.54 9.88 -21.36
CA ALA A 488 -13.76 8.49 -20.99
C ALA A 488 -14.76 7.79 -21.92
N ASP A 489 -15.89 8.41 -22.24
CA ASP A 489 -16.89 7.83 -23.14
C ASP A 489 -16.31 7.57 -24.55
N ARG A 490 -15.54 8.53 -25.07
CA ARG A 490 -14.86 8.42 -26.37
C ARG A 490 -13.79 7.32 -26.34
N LEU A 491 -12.97 7.28 -25.29
CA LEU A 491 -11.90 6.30 -25.15
C LEU A 491 -12.44 4.89 -24.93
N THR A 492 -13.48 4.72 -24.12
CA THR A 492 -14.20 3.46 -23.93
C THR A 492 -14.72 2.94 -25.26
N SER A 493 -15.39 3.79 -26.03
CA SER A 493 -15.91 3.44 -27.36
C SER A 493 -14.79 2.99 -28.31
N PHE A 494 -13.65 3.70 -28.29
CA PHE A 494 -12.48 3.34 -29.08
C PHE A 494 -11.91 1.98 -28.66
N ILE A 495 -11.67 1.77 -27.36
CA ILE A 495 -11.10 0.54 -26.82
C ILE A 495 -12.02 -0.67 -27.07
N ALA A 496 -13.35 -0.50 -26.94
CA ALA A 496 -14.31 -1.55 -27.24
C ALA A 496 -14.27 -2.04 -28.69
N GLY A 497 -13.82 -1.18 -29.63
CA GLY A 497 -13.59 -1.54 -31.03
C GLY A 497 -12.25 -2.22 -31.31
N LEU A 498 -11.37 -2.37 -30.32
CA LEU A 498 -10.05 -2.99 -30.49
C LEU A 498 -10.12 -4.51 -30.26
N PRO A 499 -9.29 -5.32 -30.94
CA PRO A 499 -9.22 -6.76 -30.73
C PRO A 499 -8.43 -7.10 -29.45
N THR A 500 -8.97 -6.73 -28.29
CA THR A 500 -8.33 -6.92 -26.97
C THR A 500 -8.55 -8.32 -26.39
N GLY A 501 -9.55 -9.05 -26.91
CA GLY A 501 -9.95 -10.37 -26.39
C GLY A 501 -10.74 -10.30 -25.08
N TRP A 502 -11.42 -9.19 -24.83
CA TRP A 502 -12.20 -8.91 -23.64
C TRP A 502 -13.67 -9.30 -23.72
#